data_AF-A0A7K3LGD5-F1
#
_entry.id   AF-A0A7K3LGD5-F1
#
_cell.length_a   1.000
_cell.length_b   1.000
_cell.length_c   1.000
_cell.angle_alpha   90.00
_cell.angle_beta   90.00
_cell.angle_gamma   90.00
#
_symmetry.space_group_name_H-M   'P 1'
#
loop_
_entity.id
_entity.type
_entity.pdbx_description
1 polymer ?
#
loop_
_entity_poly.entity_id
_entity_poly.type
_entity_poly.pdbx_seq_one_letter_code
_entity_poly.pdbx_strand_id
1 'polypeptide(L)'
;IYTPAAQRKHGYYVWPFLLDGRLVGRVDLKADRGADALHVIAAFAEEGASPPQVATALLAELESMASWLGLGQVSVGERGNLVRQLRRAGLRR
;
A
#
# COMPACT_ATOMS: atom_id res chain seq x y z
N ILE A 1 -1.59 22.35 6.51
CA ILE A 1 -2.79 21.99 7.29
C ILE A 1 -2.73 20.49 7.57
N TYR A 2 -2.75 20.08 8.84
CA TYR A 2 -2.66 18.67 9.27
C TYR A 2 -4.07 18.14 9.55
N THR A 3 -4.49 17.08 8.84
CA THR A 3 -5.76 16.41 9.13
C THR A 3 -5.62 15.60 10.43
N PRO A 4 -6.45 15.87 11.46
CA PRO A 4 -6.45 15.11 12.70
C PRO A 4 -6.63 13.61 12.45
N ALA A 5 -5.99 12.76 13.26
CA ALA A 5 -5.98 11.31 13.05
C ALA A 5 -7.39 10.71 12.89
N ALA A 6 -8.34 11.15 13.73
CA ALA A 6 -9.73 10.69 13.69
C ALA A 6 -10.49 11.05 12.41
N GLN A 7 -10.04 12.05 11.65
CA GLN A 7 -10.67 12.50 10.41
C GLN A 7 -10.03 11.89 9.15
N ARG A 8 -8.96 11.09 9.30
CA ARG A 8 -8.23 10.51 8.17
C ARG A 8 -9.00 9.33 7.59
N LYS A 9 -9.32 9.43 6.29
CA LYS A 9 -9.92 8.32 5.54
C LYS A 9 -8.89 7.23 5.23
N HIS A 10 -7.77 7.60 4.63
CA HIS A 10 -6.83 6.64 4.05
C HIS A 10 -5.52 6.47 4.82
N GLY A 11 -5.12 7.42 5.67
CA GLY A 11 -3.83 7.33 6.34
C GLY A 11 -3.18 8.68 6.57
N TYR A 12 -1.90 8.68 6.90
CA TYR A 12 -1.12 9.90 7.10
C TYR A 12 -0.29 10.27 5.88
N TYR A 13 0.51 9.34 5.34
CA TYR A 13 1.34 9.54 4.15
C TYR A 13 0.85 8.64 3.02
N VAL A 14 -0.26 9.06 2.43
CA VAL A 14 -0.99 8.29 1.42
C VAL A 14 -0.45 8.57 0.03
N TRP A 15 0.11 7.55 -0.59
CA TRP A 15 0.59 7.56 -1.98
C TRP A 15 -0.54 7.19 -2.94
N PRO A 16 -0.77 7.96 -4.02
CA PRO A 16 -1.65 7.56 -5.09
C PRO A 16 -0.99 6.45 -5.91
N PHE A 17 -1.75 5.38 -6.20
CA PHE A 17 -1.32 4.30 -7.07
C PHE A 17 -2.06 4.41 -8.40
N LEU A 18 -1.29 4.61 -9.47
CA LEU A 18 -1.80 4.70 -10.83
C LEU A 18 -1.48 3.42 -11.60
N LEU A 19 -2.46 2.94 -12.36
CA LEU A 19 -2.30 1.85 -13.31
C LEU A 19 -2.89 2.32 -14.65
N ASP A 20 -2.09 2.23 -15.71
CA ASP A 20 -2.45 2.72 -17.05
C ASP A 20 -2.96 4.17 -17.06
N GLY A 21 -2.28 5.03 -16.29
CA GLY A 21 -2.61 6.46 -16.16
C GLY A 21 -3.87 6.76 -15.35
N ARG A 22 -4.52 5.76 -14.75
CA ARG A 22 -5.73 5.92 -13.93
C ARG A 22 -5.39 5.76 -12.46
N LEU A 23 -5.92 6.62 -11.60
CA LEU A 23 -5.87 6.40 -10.15
C LEU A 23 -6.74 5.18 -9.81
N VAL A 24 -6.10 4.12 -9.32
CA VAL A 24 -6.78 2.85 -8.99
C VAL A 24 -6.64 2.46 -7.52
N GLY A 25 -5.75 3.12 -6.78
CA GLY A 25 -5.63 2.89 -5.36
C GLY A 25 -4.89 3.97 -4.59
N ARG A 26 -4.89 3.81 -3.26
CA ARG A 26 -4.24 4.67 -2.28
C ARG A 26 -3.56 3.83 -1.22
N VAL A 27 -2.30 4.13 -0.92
CA VAL A 27 -1.48 3.29 -0.04
C VAL A 27 -0.76 4.16 0.98
N ASP A 28 -1.01 3.94 2.27
CA ASP A 28 -0.29 4.58 3.38
C ASP A 28 0.96 3.77 3.67
N LEU A 29 2.13 4.37 3.43
CA LEU A 29 3.42 3.69 3.47
C LEU A 29 4.31 4.26 4.56
N LYS A 30 5.09 3.37 5.18
CA LYS A 30 6.18 3.73 6.09
C LYS A 30 7.40 2.88 5.77
N ALA A 31 8.55 3.51 5.55
CA ALA A 31 9.82 2.81 5.58
C ALA A 31 10.20 2.53 7.05
N ASP A 32 9.93 1.31 7.52
CA ASP A 32 10.29 0.87 8.85
C ASP A 32 11.71 0.29 8.87
N ARG A 33 12.69 1.16 9.11
CA ARG A 33 14.10 0.78 9.15
C ARG A 33 14.46 -0.12 10.33
N GLY A 34 13.65 -0.12 11.40
CA GLY A 34 13.86 -1.02 12.53
C GLY A 34 13.48 -2.47 12.19
N ALA A 35 12.47 -2.64 11.34
CA ALA A 35 11.99 -3.94 10.87
C ALA A 35 12.52 -4.34 9.47
N ASP A 36 13.41 -3.53 8.89
CA ASP A 36 13.92 -3.68 7.52
C ASP A 36 12.80 -3.85 6.47
N ALA A 37 11.71 -3.08 6.61
CA ALA A 37 10.49 -3.30 5.85
C ALA A 37 9.89 -2.03 5.25
N LEU A 38 9.35 -2.12 4.03
CA LEU A 38 8.35 -1.19 3.52
C LEU A 38 6.99 -1.61 4.06
N HIS A 39 6.53 -0.94 5.12
CA HIS A 39 5.29 -1.27 5.79
C HIS A 39 4.10 -0.56 5.13
N VAL A 40 3.19 -1.34 4.56
CA VAL A 40 1.88 -0.90 4.08
C VAL A 40 0.93 -0.81 5.27
N ILE A 41 0.79 0.37 5.86
CA ILE A 41 -0.11 0.61 7.00
C ILE A 41 -1.56 0.38 6.58
N ALA A 42 -1.93 0.88 5.40
CA ALA A 42 -3.26 0.75 4.84
C ALA A 42 -3.24 0.79 3.30
N ALA A 43 -4.15 0.07 2.64
CA ALA A 43 -4.27 0.06 1.19
C ALA A 43 -5.73 -0.02 0.73
N PHE A 44 -6.14 0.90 -0.15
CA PHE A 44 -7.51 1.05 -0.62
C PHE A 44 -7.55 1.09 -2.14
N ALA A 45 -8.48 0.35 -2.75
CA ALA A 45 -8.83 0.50 -4.16
C ALA A 45 -9.78 1.69 -4.32
N GLU A 46 -9.66 2.40 -5.43
CA GLU A 46 -10.66 3.39 -5.85
C GLU A 46 -11.96 2.70 -6.30
N GLU A 47 -13.05 3.47 -6.31
CA GLU A 47 -14.33 2.99 -6.80
C GLU A 47 -14.24 2.59 -8.29
N GLY A 48 -14.80 1.44 -8.63
CA GLY A 48 -14.75 0.87 -9.98
C GLY A 48 -13.43 0.19 -10.36
N ALA A 49 -12.39 0.25 -9.51
CA ALA A 49 -11.16 -0.51 -9.72
C ALA A 49 -11.32 -1.97 -9.24
N SER A 50 -10.69 -2.92 -9.94
CA SER A 50 -10.70 -4.34 -9.57
C SER A 50 -9.66 -4.63 -8.48
N PRO A 51 -10.05 -4.94 -7.22
CA PRO A 51 -9.09 -5.09 -6.13
C PRO A 51 -8.03 -6.20 -6.35
N PRO A 52 -8.36 -7.38 -6.94
CA PRO A 52 -7.34 -8.39 -7.24
C PRO A 52 -6.30 -7.94 -8.27
N GLN A 53 -6.73 -7.27 -9.35
CA GLN A 53 -5.82 -6.76 -10.38
C GLN A 53 -4.93 -5.64 -9.81
N VAL A 54 -5.53 -4.70 -9.08
CA VAL A 54 -4.81 -3.62 -8.42
C VAL A 54 -3.79 -4.16 -7.43
N ALA A 55 -4.14 -5.16 -6.61
CA ALA A 55 -3.20 -5.73 -5.65
C ALA A 55 -2.02 -6.44 -6.30
N THR A 56 -2.24 -7.13 -7.43
CA THR A 56 -1.17 -7.82 -8.17
C THR A 56 -0.18 -6.80 -8.73
N ALA A 57 -0.67 -5.75 -9.38
CA ALA A 57 0.18 -4.68 -9.91
C ALA A 57 0.88 -3.91 -8.78
N LEU A 58 0.14 -3.57 -7.72
CA LEU A 58 0.69 -2.85 -6.58
C LEU A 58 1.79 -3.63 -5.87
N LEU A 59 1.67 -4.95 -5.74
CA LEU A 59 2.69 -5.79 -5.10
C LEU A 59 4.05 -5.63 -5.79
N ALA A 60 4.10 -5.74 -7.11
CA ALA A 60 5.34 -5.59 -7.87
C ALA A 60 5.99 -4.21 -7.65
N GLU A 61 5.18 -3.15 -7.61
CA GLU A 61 5.68 -1.79 -7.35
C GLU A 61 6.16 -1.60 -5.91
N LEU A 62 5.51 -2.23 -4.93
CA LEU A 62 5.95 -2.20 -3.54
C LEU A 62 7.29 -2.92 -3.36
N GLU A 63 7.48 -4.06 -4.00
CA GLU A 63 8.75 -4.81 -3.98
C GLU A 63 9.87 -4.03 -4.66
N SER A 64 9.59 -3.43 -5.81
CA SER A 64 10.51 -2.52 -6.51
C SER A 64 10.92 -1.34 -5.64
N MET A 65 9.95 -0.68 -4.99
CA MET A 65 10.20 0.43 -4.08
C MET A 65 10.99 0.01 -2.84
N ALA A 66 10.67 -1.13 -2.24
CA ALA A 66 11.42 -1.67 -1.10
C ALA A 66 12.88 -1.90 -1.48
N SER A 67 13.13 -2.52 -2.64
CA SER A 67 14.48 -2.73 -3.18
C SER A 67 15.23 -1.41 -3.37
N TRP A 68 14.60 -0.42 -4.02
CA TRP A 68 15.20 0.90 -4.24
C TRP A 68 15.54 1.63 -2.93
N LEU A 69 14.70 1.47 -1.90
CA LEU A 69 14.90 2.06 -0.58
C LEU A 69 15.90 1.28 0.30
N GLY A 70 16.40 0.15 -0.16
CA GLY A 70 17.30 -0.73 0.58
C GLY A 70 16.62 -1.43 1.76
N LEU A 71 15.37 -1.88 1.59
CA LEU A 71 14.57 -2.59 2.58
C LEU A 71 14.45 -4.07 2.17
N GLY A 72 14.62 -4.99 3.13
CA GLY A 72 14.63 -6.43 2.87
C GLY A 72 13.26 -7.07 2.61
N GLN A 73 12.16 -6.39 2.99
CA GLN A 73 10.81 -6.95 2.82
C GLN A 73 9.72 -5.89 2.66
N VAL A 74 8.53 -6.35 2.25
CA VAL A 74 7.28 -5.59 2.29
C VAL A 74 6.37 -6.28 3.30
N SER A 75 5.76 -5.51 4.20
CA SER A 75 4.77 -6.02 5.17
C SER A 75 3.45 -5.27 5.05
N VAL A 76 2.35 -5.89 5.48
CA VAL A 76 1.01 -5.32 5.32
C VAL A 76 0.20 -5.34 6.61
N GLY A 77 -0.30 -4.16 6.99
CA GLY A 77 -1.23 -3.94 8.10
C GLY A 77 -2.63 -4.47 7.80
N GLU A 78 -3.64 -3.99 8.53
CA GLU A 78 -5.00 -4.55 8.49
C GLU A 78 -6.04 -3.65 7.81
N ARG A 79 -5.69 -2.40 7.47
CA ARG A 79 -6.67 -1.40 7.03
C ARG A 79 -6.82 -1.29 5.51
N GLY A 80 -8.06 -1.38 5.04
CA GLY A 80 -8.44 -1.12 3.65
C GLY A 80 -8.69 -2.39 2.83
N ASN A 81 -9.46 -2.25 1.74
CA ASN A 81 -9.96 -3.38 0.96
C ASN A 81 -8.91 -4.05 0.07
N LEU A 82 -7.74 -3.44 -0.14
CA LEU A 82 -6.63 -4.08 -0.87
C LEU A 82 -5.77 -4.98 0.01
N VAL A 83 -5.75 -4.78 1.34
CA VAL A 83 -4.90 -5.55 2.26
C VAL A 83 -5.09 -7.07 2.10
N ARG A 84 -6.35 -7.53 2.04
CA ARG A 84 -6.64 -8.96 1.87
C ARG A 84 -6.17 -9.48 0.52
N GLN A 85 -6.26 -8.66 -0.53
CA GLN A 85 -5.83 -9.04 -1.87
C GLN A 85 -4.30 -9.08 -1.98
N LEU A 86 -3.61 -8.14 -1.35
CA LEU A 86 -2.15 -8.11 -1.22
C LEU A 86 -1.62 -9.37 -0.53
N ARG A 87 -2.29 -9.84 0.53
CA ARG A 87 -1.96 -11.11 1.18
C ARG A 87 -2.15 -12.32 0.28
N ARG A 88 -3.23 -12.32 -0.50
CA ARG A 88 -3.49 -13.39 -1.49
C ARG A 88 -2.48 -13.37 -2.64
N ALA A 89 -1.99 -12.19 -3.01
CA ALA A 89 -0.99 -12.01 -4.06
C ALA A 89 0.43 -12.43 -3.64
N GLY A 90 0.71 -12.54 -2.34
CA GLY A 90 1.99 -13.09 -1.84
C GLY A 90 2.56 -12.41 -0.61
N LEU A 91 2.00 -11.28 -0.15
CA LEU A 91 2.55 -10.58 1.01
C LEU A 91 2.27 -11.32 2.32
N ARG A 92 3.34 -11.58 3.06
CA ARG A 92 3.27 -12.08 4.43
C ARG A 92 3.07 -10.91 5.41
N ARG A 93 2.59 -11.23 6.61
CA ARG A 93 2.33 -10.25 7.68
C ARG A 93 3.64 -9.69 8.21
#